data_AF-A0A7X3VHR6-F1
#
_entry.id   AF-A0A7X3VHR6-F1
#
_cell.length_a   1.000
_cell.length_b   1.000
_cell.length_c   1.000
_cell.angle_alpha   90.00
_cell.angle_beta   90.00
_cell.angle_gamma   90.00
#
_symmetry.space_group_name_H-M   'P 1'
#
loop_
_entity.id
_entity.type
_entity.pdbx_description
1 polymer ?
#
loop_
_entity_poly.entity_id
_entity_poly.type
_entity_poly.pdbx_seq_one_letter_code
_entity_poly.pdbx_strand_id
1 'polypeptide(L)'
;MKRNSVDSGDYSRPVLFILLAALLASGCSTRKDGPQVEEAYVARDGVKLRAELRPDAPIVATLTLGERVGVVEHKQRYVRVRTQAGLAGWTLESRLATRELRWKMDQLLQQTRSEPSQGTYRALDRLNVHLEPYRWSPTIYQLQEDEGSELLRHRLVDRQSRPPERVEPPPAPTGLDDWYLVRTSNGRVGWALTTGLYSAVPDEVKQYAERKRITSFFALDAVDDRRQPEPKTTWLWTQIDRPKQQHDFSLIRVFMWSRRRQAYT
;
A
#
# COMPACT_ATOMS: atom_id res chain seq x y z
N MET A 1 87.78 10.15 47.49
CA MET A 1 86.47 9.81 46.89
C MET A 1 85.71 11.12 46.65
N LYS A 2 85.71 11.60 45.40
CA LYS A 2 85.14 12.89 44.99
C LYS A 2 83.85 12.64 44.18
N ARG A 3 82.86 13.50 44.46
CA ARG A 3 81.51 13.57 43.88
C ARG A 3 81.57 13.95 42.40
N ASN A 4 80.68 13.37 41.60
CA ASN A 4 80.23 14.00 40.36
C ASN A 4 78.74 14.28 40.48
N SER A 5 78.38 15.54 40.29
CA SER A 5 77.02 16.04 40.19
C SER A 5 77.04 17.27 39.28
N VAL A 6 75.94 17.41 38.53
CA VAL A 6 75.29 18.64 38.06
C VAL A 6 75.34 18.92 36.54
N ASP A 7 74.13 18.77 36.00
CA ASP A 7 73.33 19.57 35.04
C ASP A 7 73.61 19.70 33.53
N SER A 8 72.65 19.12 32.81
CA SER A 8 71.71 19.72 31.85
C SER A 8 71.98 21.11 31.25
N GLY A 9 71.95 21.14 29.91
CA GLY A 9 71.71 22.32 29.08
C GLY A 9 70.96 21.90 27.81
N ASP A 10 69.86 22.59 27.57
CA ASP A 10 68.78 22.37 26.60
C ASP A 10 69.17 22.69 25.13
N TYR A 11 68.23 22.38 24.22
CA TYR A 11 67.92 23.06 22.94
C TYR A 11 67.76 22.17 21.70
N SER A 12 66.48 21.98 21.36
CA SER A 12 65.90 22.36 20.05
C SER A 12 65.71 21.30 18.95
N ARG A 13 64.44 20.89 18.88
CA ARG A 13 63.68 20.30 17.76
C ARG A 13 63.77 21.19 16.50
N PRO A 14 63.64 20.62 15.26
CA PRO A 14 62.38 20.91 14.54
C PRO A 14 61.90 19.84 13.54
N VAL A 15 62.36 18.58 13.56
CA VAL A 15 61.96 17.63 12.49
C VAL A 15 60.65 16.87 12.79
N LEU A 16 60.28 16.73 14.07
CA LEU A 16 59.12 15.92 14.46
C LEU A 16 57.77 16.67 14.41
N PHE A 17 57.75 17.97 14.10
CA PHE A 17 56.49 18.74 14.00
C PHE A 17 55.91 18.78 12.59
N ILE A 18 56.67 18.45 11.55
CA ILE A 18 56.19 18.53 10.15
C ILE A 18 55.36 17.30 9.77
N LEU A 19 55.56 16.14 10.41
CA LEU A 19 54.79 14.92 10.14
C LEU A 19 53.43 14.86 10.87
N LEU A 20 53.21 15.67 11.91
CA LEU A 20 51.91 15.75 12.58
C LEU A 20 50.99 16.82 11.94
N ALA A 21 51.54 17.78 11.21
CA ALA A 21 50.76 18.76 10.45
C ALA A 21 50.20 18.20 9.12
N ALA A 22 50.81 17.15 8.57
CA ALA A 22 50.35 16.51 7.33
C ALA A 22 49.16 15.53 7.53
N LEU A 23 48.89 15.06 8.76
CA LEU A 23 47.73 14.23 9.07
C LEU A 23 46.46 15.02 9.44
N LEU A 24 46.56 16.33 9.63
CA LEU A 24 45.42 17.22 9.88
C LEU A 24 44.84 17.85 8.60
N ALA A 25 45.44 17.56 7.44
CA ALA A 25 44.99 18.04 6.13
C ALA A 25 44.24 16.98 5.30
N SER A 26 43.89 15.82 5.88
CA SER A 26 42.86 14.94 5.31
C SER A 26 41.51 15.60 5.51
N GLY A 27 41.16 16.40 4.51
CA GLY A 27 40.02 17.29 4.50
C GLY A 27 38.75 16.62 5.00
N CYS A 28 38.20 17.20 6.07
CA CYS A 28 36.78 17.36 6.22
C CYS A 28 36.27 18.13 4.99
N SER A 29 36.06 17.45 3.86
CA SER A 29 35.06 17.89 2.91
C SER A 29 33.74 17.69 3.64
N THR A 30 33.30 18.71 4.39
CA THR A 30 31.90 18.90 4.69
C THR A 30 31.23 19.04 3.33
N ARG A 31 30.84 17.89 2.77
CA ARG A 31 29.89 17.81 1.68
C ARG A 31 28.73 18.63 2.20
N LYS A 32 28.55 19.85 1.67
CA LYS A 32 27.31 20.59 1.88
C LYS A 32 26.25 19.60 1.43
N ASP A 33 25.54 19.01 2.39
CA ASP A 33 24.34 18.25 2.12
C ASP A 33 23.42 19.23 1.40
N GLY A 34 23.50 19.22 0.07
CA GLY A 34 22.53 19.89 -0.77
C GLY A 34 21.17 19.36 -0.35
N PRO A 35 20.10 20.16 -0.47
CA PRO A 35 18.77 19.75 -0.02
C PRO A 35 18.51 18.33 -0.50
N GLN A 36 18.34 17.42 0.47
CA GLN A 36 18.23 15.99 0.23
C GLN A 36 17.03 15.82 -0.69
N VAL A 37 17.29 15.60 -1.99
CA VAL A 37 16.23 15.56 -3.00
C VAL A 37 15.40 14.32 -2.71
N GLU A 38 14.24 14.52 -2.12
CA GLU A 38 13.33 13.43 -1.80
C GLU A 38 12.93 12.73 -3.10
N GLU A 39 13.03 11.40 -3.12
CA GLU A 39 12.73 10.62 -4.31
C GLU A 39 11.28 10.18 -4.34
N ALA A 40 10.62 10.50 -5.44
CA ALA A 40 9.29 10.02 -5.75
C ALA A 40 9.29 9.25 -7.09
N TYR A 41 8.27 8.41 -7.27
CA TYR A 41 7.95 7.84 -8.58
C TYR A 41 6.47 8.03 -8.84
N VAL A 42 6.13 8.16 -10.11
CA VAL A 42 4.79 8.46 -10.59
C VAL A 42 3.85 7.27 -10.33
N ALA A 43 2.71 7.52 -9.68
CA ALA A 43 1.80 6.47 -9.21
C ALA A 43 0.67 6.10 -10.21
N ARG A 44 0.48 6.91 -11.25
CA ARG A 44 -0.52 6.74 -12.32
C ARG A 44 0.05 7.18 -13.65
N ASP A 45 -0.44 6.65 -14.76
CA ASP A 45 0.02 7.07 -16.07
C ASP A 45 -0.52 8.47 -16.46
N GLY A 46 0.21 9.18 -17.32
CA GLY A 46 -0.19 10.48 -17.87
C GLY A 46 -0.19 11.63 -16.86
N VAL A 47 0.71 11.64 -15.87
CA VAL A 47 0.79 12.73 -14.89
C VAL A 47 1.38 13.98 -15.53
N LYS A 48 0.56 15.00 -15.68
CA LYS A 48 0.96 16.30 -16.25
C LYS A 48 1.67 17.16 -15.19
N LEU A 49 2.87 17.62 -15.50
CA LEU A 49 3.59 18.64 -14.74
C LEU A 49 3.24 20.03 -15.30
N ARG A 50 2.80 20.94 -14.44
CA ARG A 50 2.51 22.34 -14.81
C ARG A 50 3.67 23.25 -14.46
N ALA A 51 3.95 24.26 -15.27
CA ALA A 51 4.98 25.25 -14.95
C ALA A 51 4.72 25.96 -13.60
N GLU A 52 3.45 26.24 -13.32
CA GLU A 52 2.99 27.01 -12.15
C GLU A 52 1.67 26.47 -11.58
N LEU A 53 1.32 26.90 -10.38
CA LEU A 53 0.06 26.55 -9.69
C LEU A 53 -1.11 27.45 -10.10
N ARG A 54 -1.28 27.66 -11.40
CA ARG A 54 -2.45 28.34 -11.96
C ARG A 54 -3.24 27.37 -12.85
N PRO A 55 -4.58 27.51 -12.93
CA PRO A 55 -5.41 26.62 -13.76
C PRO A 55 -4.98 26.56 -15.24
N ASP A 56 -4.49 27.69 -15.77
CA ASP A 56 -4.10 27.92 -17.16
C ASP A 56 -2.60 27.71 -17.44
N ALA A 57 -1.80 27.38 -16.41
CA ALA A 57 -0.36 27.21 -16.58
C ALA A 57 -0.03 26.08 -17.58
N PRO A 58 0.95 26.27 -18.48
CA PRO A 58 1.32 25.30 -19.49
C PRO A 58 1.84 24.00 -18.87
N ILE A 59 1.64 22.90 -19.59
CA ILE A 59 2.17 21.59 -19.22
C ILE A 59 3.60 21.51 -19.75
N VAL A 60 4.57 21.31 -18.84
CA VAL A 60 6.00 21.25 -19.17
C VAL A 60 6.49 19.83 -19.43
N ALA A 61 5.78 18.83 -18.90
CA ALA A 61 6.06 17.41 -19.13
C ALA A 61 4.80 16.58 -18.83
N THR A 62 4.70 15.42 -19.47
CA THR A 62 3.75 14.37 -19.09
C THR A 62 4.53 13.14 -18.71
N LEU A 63 4.36 12.68 -17.47
CA LEU A 63 5.13 11.58 -16.90
C LEU A 63 4.40 10.26 -17.06
N THR A 64 5.17 9.19 -17.19
CA THR A 64 4.65 7.83 -17.29
C THR A 64 4.59 7.14 -15.93
N LEU A 65 3.71 6.16 -15.78
CA LEU A 65 3.65 5.33 -14.57
C LEU A 65 5.04 4.77 -14.20
N GLY A 66 5.44 4.90 -12.92
CA GLY A 66 6.70 4.39 -12.40
C GLY A 66 7.93 5.28 -12.65
N GLU A 67 7.79 6.37 -13.41
CA GLU A 67 8.92 7.28 -13.69
C GLU A 67 9.47 7.91 -12.41
N ARG A 68 10.81 7.97 -12.28
CA ARG A 68 11.52 8.58 -11.14
C ARG A 68 11.60 10.09 -11.27
N VAL A 69 11.23 10.77 -10.20
CA VAL A 69 11.33 12.22 -10.08
C VAL A 69 11.93 12.61 -8.73
N GLY A 70 12.70 13.69 -8.72
CA GLY A 70 13.16 14.32 -7.49
C GLY A 70 12.16 15.38 -7.04
N VAL A 71 11.71 15.34 -5.80
CA VAL A 71 10.88 16.39 -5.19
C VAL A 71 11.79 17.55 -4.82
N VAL A 72 11.43 18.73 -5.32
CA VAL A 72 12.20 19.97 -5.14
C VAL A 72 11.53 20.87 -4.11
N GLU A 73 10.20 20.92 -4.10
CA GLU A 73 9.43 21.82 -3.25
C GLU A 73 8.05 21.23 -2.96
N HIS A 74 7.59 21.43 -1.72
CA HIS A 74 6.23 21.08 -1.27
C HIS A 74 5.42 22.35 -1.05
N LYS A 75 4.18 22.39 -1.55
CA LYS A 75 3.24 23.50 -1.37
C LYS A 75 1.80 23.00 -1.28
N GLN A 76 1.29 22.93 -0.04
CA GLN A 76 -0.03 22.34 0.26
C GLN A 76 -0.11 20.91 -0.31
N ARG A 77 -1.11 20.62 -1.16
CA ARG A 77 -1.28 19.33 -1.84
C ARG A 77 -0.46 19.17 -3.13
N TYR A 78 0.32 20.17 -3.47
CA TYR A 78 1.12 20.19 -4.70
C TYR A 78 2.58 20.05 -4.38
N VAL A 79 3.28 19.36 -5.28
CA VAL A 79 4.72 19.15 -5.21
C VAL A 79 5.34 19.56 -6.53
N ARG A 80 6.42 20.32 -6.44
CA ARG A 80 7.27 20.62 -7.58
C ARG A 80 8.28 19.52 -7.69
N VAL A 81 8.26 18.82 -8.81
CA VAL A 81 9.18 17.72 -9.09
C VAL A 81 10.07 18.04 -10.26
N ARG A 82 11.25 17.44 -10.28
CA ARG A 82 12.21 17.47 -11.37
C ARG A 82 12.38 16.06 -11.94
N THR A 83 12.14 15.93 -13.23
CA THR A 83 12.36 14.70 -13.99
C THR A 83 13.86 14.42 -14.15
N GLN A 84 14.21 13.20 -14.58
CA GLN A 84 15.60 12.87 -14.92
C GLN A 84 16.14 13.70 -16.08
N ALA A 85 15.27 14.16 -16.99
CA ALA A 85 15.61 15.06 -18.09
C ALA A 85 15.81 16.53 -17.65
N GLY A 86 15.72 16.82 -16.35
CA GLY A 86 15.92 18.17 -15.80
C GLY A 86 14.69 19.09 -15.85
N LEU A 87 13.61 18.68 -16.52
CA LEU A 87 12.35 19.43 -16.55
C LEU A 87 11.72 19.45 -15.17
N ALA A 88 11.30 20.63 -14.71
CA ALA A 88 10.68 20.80 -13.40
C ALA A 88 9.30 21.45 -13.49
N GLY A 89 8.32 20.90 -12.76
CA GLY A 89 6.97 21.41 -12.73
C GLY A 89 6.15 20.85 -11.57
N TRP A 90 4.97 21.40 -11.38
CA TRP A 90 4.04 21.11 -10.31
C TRP A 90 3.06 20.01 -10.68
N THR A 91 2.82 19.11 -9.73
CA THR A 91 1.75 18.11 -9.79
C THR A 91 1.12 17.96 -8.41
N LEU A 92 0.06 17.16 -8.31
CA LEU A 92 -0.51 16.78 -7.03
C LEU A 92 0.37 15.70 -6.38
N GLU A 93 0.63 15.84 -5.09
CA GLU A 93 1.38 14.86 -4.30
C GLU A 93 0.75 13.47 -4.38
N SER A 94 -0.59 13.40 -4.37
CA SER A 94 -1.37 12.16 -4.49
C SER A 94 -1.17 11.41 -5.81
N ARG A 95 -0.48 12.00 -6.79
CA ARG A 95 -0.11 11.34 -8.06
C ARG A 95 1.27 10.72 -8.02
N LEU A 96 1.99 10.88 -6.91
CA LEU A 96 3.30 10.35 -6.68
C LEU A 96 3.25 9.35 -5.52
N ALA A 97 4.19 8.41 -5.55
CA ALA A 97 4.51 7.58 -4.40
C ALA A 97 5.93 7.91 -3.94
N THR A 98 6.15 7.88 -2.63
CA THR A 98 7.49 7.99 -2.03
C THR A 98 8.25 6.68 -2.17
N ARG A 99 9.57 6.70 -1.99
CA ARG A 99 10.39 5.48 -1.96
C ARG A 99 9.90 4.49 -0.90
N GLU A 100 9.58 4.98 0.30
CA GLU A 100 9.07 4.16 1.39
C GLU A 100 7.72 3.52 1.03
N LEU A 101 6.78 4.31 0.46
CA LEU A 101 5.46 3.81 0.08
C LEU A 101 5.57 2.63 -0.88
N ARG A 102 6.43 2.71 -1.89
CA ARG A 102 6.65 1.58 -2.81
C ARG A 102 7.28 0.38 -2.17
N TRP A 103 8.31 0.58 -1.34
CA TRP A 103 8.92 -0.54 -0.65
C TRP A 103 7.86 -1.28 0.18
N LYS A 104 6.96 -0.56 0.86
CA LYS A 104 5.83 -1.19 1.58
C LYS A 104 4.86 -1.91 0.65
N MET A 105 4.56 -1.37 -0.54
CA MET A 105 3.73 -2.04 -1.55
C MET A 105 4.40 -3.34 -2.04
N ASP A 106 5.70 -3.30 -2.36
CA ASP A 106 6.46 -4.46 -2.82
C ASP A 106 6.54 -5.54 -1.73
N GLN A 107 6.73 -5.12 -0.46
CA GLN A 107 6.69 -6.02 0.69
C GLN A 107 5.31 -6.69 0.81
N LEU A 108 4.22 -5.92 0.72
CA LEU A 108 2.86 -6.46 0.82
C LEU A 108 2.57 -7.46 -0.31
N LEU A 109 2.98 -7.15 -1.54
CA LEU A 109 2.89 -8.05 -2.68
C LEU A 109 3.67 -9.35 -2.46
N GLN A 110 4.92 -9.25 -1.98
CA GLN A 110 5.76 -10.41 -1.74
C GLN A 110 5.21 -11.30 -0.63
N GLN A 111 4.72 -10.71 0.47
CA GLN A 111 4.17 -11.44 1.61
C GLN A 111 2.89 -12.20 1.25
N THR A 112 2.12 -11.68 0.30
CA THR A 112 0.80 -12.23 -0.06
C THR A 112 0.84 -13.13 -1.28
N ARG A 113 1.99 -13.28 -1.94
CA ARG A 113 2.12 -13.99 -3.22
C ARG A 113 1.59 -15.42 -3.18
N SER A 114 1.79 -16.13 -2.07
CA SER A 114 1.34 -17.51 -1.88
C SER A 114 -0.04 -17.62 -1.21
N GLU A 115 -0.67 -16.51 -0.82
CA GLU A 115 -2.01 -16.54 -0.24
C GLU A 115 -3.03 -16.91 -1.33
N PRO A 116 -3.82 -17.97 -1.13
CA PRO A 116 -4.87 -18.33 -2.08
C PRO A 116 -6.03 -17.34 -2.00
N SER A 117 -6.73 -17.19 -3.13
CA SER A 117 -8.00 -16.48 -3.14
C SER A 117 -9.03 -17.22 -2.29
N GLN A 118 -9.72 -16.49 -1.42
CA GLN A 118 -10.86 -16.94 -0.62
C GLN A 118 -12.21 -16.64 -1.32
N GLY A 119 -12.17 -16.17 -2.57
CA GLY A 119 -13.36 -15.83 -3.33
C GLY A 119 -13.18 -14.52 -4.08
N THR A 120 -14.00 -14.33 -5.11
CA THR A 120 -13.98 -13.09 -5.90
C THR A 120 -15.03 -12.11 -5.36
N TYR A 121 -14.62 -10.88 -5.09
CA TYR A 121 -15.50 -9.81 -4.63
C TYR A 121 -15.46 -8.67 -5.64
N ARG A 122 -16.60 -7.99 -5.78
CA ARG A 122 -16.78 -6.85 -6.67
C ARG A 122 -17.08 -5.61 -5.86
N ALA A 123 -16.59 -4.48 -6.33
CA ALA A 123 -16.86 -3.20 -5.70
C ALA A 123 -18.30 -2.74 -6.00
N LEU A 124 -19.01 -2.29 -4.97
CA LEU A 124 -20.37 -1.76 -5.12
C LEU A 124 -20.41 -0.42 -5.86
N ASP A 125 -19.36 0.38 -5.71
CA ASP A 125 -19.11 1.68 -6.34
C ASP A 125 -17.58 1.89 -6.27
N ARG A 126 -17.08 3.07 -6.63
CA ARG A 126 -15.66 3.43 -6.50
C ARG A 126 -15.18 3.24 -5.07
N LEU A 127 -14.22 2.32 -4.89
CA LEU A 127 -13.74 1.90 -3.58
C LEU A 127 -12.23 2.06 -3.48
N ASN A 128 -11.79 2.78 -2.45
CA ASN A 128 -10.37 2.95 -2.17
C ASN A 128 -9.77 1.65 -1.62
N VAL A 129 -8.60 1.31 -2.15
CA VAL A 129 -7.74 0.24 -1.68
C VAL A 129 -6.50 0.89 -1.05
N HIS A 130 -6.35 0.67 0.25
CA HIS A 130 -5.33 1.27 1.09
C HIS A 130 -4.12 0.35 1.26
N LEU A 131 -2.95 0.89 1.57
CA LEU A 131 -1.76 0.07 1.86
C LEU A 131 -1.91 -0.73 3.16
N GLU A 132 -2.54 -0.13 4.17
CA GLU A 132 -2.77 -0.71 5.49
C GLU A 132 -4.27 -0.73 5.80
N PRO A 133 -4.76 -1.59 6.72
CA PRO A 133 -6.18 -1.68 7.09
C PRO A 133 -6.58 -0.51 8.00
N TYR A 134 -6.47 0.70 7.44
CA TYR A 134 -6.58 1.96 8.14
C TYR A 134 -7.06 3.06 7.17
N ARG A 135 -8.10 3.81 7.56
CA ARG A 135 -8.80 4.76 6.67
C ARG A 135 -7.93 5.91 6.16
N TRP A 136 -6.89 6.27 6.90
CA TRP A 136 -5.94 7.34 6.51
C TRP A 136 -4.64 6.79 5.95
N SER A 137 -4.51 5.47 5.79
CA SER A 137 -3.39 4.89 5.06
C SER A 137 -3.44 5.34 3.59
N PRO A 138 -2.30 5.57 2.91
CA PRO A 138 -2.29 5.96 1.51
C PRO A 138 -3.14 5.04 0.64
N THR A 139 -3.97 5.63 -0.23
CA THR A 139 -4.71 4.92 -1.24
C THR A 139 -3.77 4.53 -2.38
N ILE A 140 -3.54 3.24 -2.56
CA ILE A 140 -2.64 2.69 -3.57
C ILE A 140 -3.38 2.25 -4.83
N TYR A 141 -4.70 2.09 -4.76
CA TYR A 141 -5.56 1.80 -5.90
C TYR A 141 -7.01 2.23 -5.60
N GLN A 142 -7.80 2.41 -6.65
CA GLN A 142 -9.23 2.65 -6.51
C GLN A 142 -9.98 1.76 -7.50
N LEU A 143 -10.68 0.77 -6.95
CA LEU A 143 -11.59 -0.09 -7.70
C LEU A 143 -12.69 0.79 -8.29
N GLN A 144 -13.07 0.54 -9.54
CA GLN A 144 -14.28 1.10 -10.15
C GLN A 144 -15.51 0.30 -9.73
N GLU A 145 -16.70 0.85 -9.95
CA GLU A 145 -17.95 0.12 -9.79
C GLU A 145 -17.90 -1.20 -10.58
N ASP A 146 -18.35 -2.27 -9.94
CA ASP A 146 -18.36 -3.64 -10.44
C ASP A 146 -16.97 -4.26 -10.73
N GLU A 147 -15.88 -3.55 -10.45
CA GLU A 147 -14.52 -4.08 -10.65
C GLU A 147 -14.25 -5.25 -9.70
N GLY A 148 -13.80 -6.37 -10.26
CA GLY A 148 -13.51 -7.59 -9.54
C GLY A 148 -12.14 -7.61 -8.85
N SER A 149 -12.07 -8.28 -7.71
CA SER A 149 -10.85 -8.52 -6.93
C SER A 149 -10.92 -9.84 -6.17
N GLU A 150 -9.78 -10.47 -5.92
CA GLU A 150 -9.69 -11.66 -5.09
C GLU A 150 -9.55 -11.27 -3.62
N LEU A 151 -10.31 -11.91 -2.73
CA LEU A 151 -10.13 -11.80 -1.29
C LEU A 151 -8.97 -12.67 -0.85
N LEU A 152 -8.01 -12.12 -0.11
CA LEU A 152 -6.88 -12.89 0.44
C LEU A 152 -6.99 -13.10 1.95
N ARG A 153 -7.36 -12.04 2.68
CA ARG A 153 -7.45 -12.03 4.15
C ARG A 153 -8.54 -11.10 4.65
N HIS A 154 -9.02 -11.39 5.86
CA HIS A 154 -9.94 -10.57 6.63
C HIS A 154 -9.23 -10.00 7.87
N ARG A 155 -9.59 -8.76 8.26
CA ARG A 155 -9.10 -8.16 9.51
C ARG A 155 -10.09 -7.17 10.10
N LEU A 156 -10.30 -7.27 11.41
CA LEU A 156 -10.95 -6.23 12.21
C LEU A 156 -9.92 -5.31 12.86
N VAL A 157 -10.17 -4.00 12.77
CA VAL A 157 -9.29 -2.96 13.33
C VAL A 157 -10.14 -1.91 14.02
N ASP A 158 -9.65 -1.37 15.14
CA ASP A 158 -10.27 -0.24 15.81
C ASP A 158 -10.34 0.99 14.90
N ARG A 159 -11.55 1.53 14.74
CA ARG A 159 -11.79 2.74 13.98
C ARG A 159 -11.35 3.95 14.79
N GLN A 160 -10.23 4.54 14.38
CA GLN A 160 -9.84 5.86 14.87
C GLN A 160 -10.77 6.93 14.27
N SER A 161 -10.95 8.06 14.95
CA SER A 161 -11.83 9.17 14.53
C SER A 161 -11.12 10.24 13.67
N ARG A 162 -9.80 10.29 13.74
CA ARG A 162 -8.94 11.22 13.00
C ARG A 162 -7.60 10.56 12.68
N PRO A 163 -6.80 11.10 11.72
CA PRO A 163 -5.44 10.64 11.51
C PRO A 163 -4.65 10.67 12.83
N PRO A 164 -3.60 9.84 12.99
CA PRO A 164 -2.77 9.83 14.17
C PRO A 164 -1.79 11.01 14.05
N GLU A 165 -2.30 12.23 14.16
CA GLU A 165 -1.45 13.38 14.43
C GLU A 165 -1.07 13.33 15.92
N ARG A 166 0.16 13.73 16.25
CA ARG A 166 0.86 13.63 17.56
C ARG A 166 0.04 14.14 18.76
N VAL A 167 -1.02 13.44 19.11
CA VAL A 167 -1.78 13.68 20.33
C VAL A 167 -1.68 12.42 21.12
N GLU A 168 -0.84 12.48 22.15
CA GLU A 168 -0.80 11.49 23.20
C GLU A 168 -1.72 11.93 24.35
N PRO A 169 -2.62 11.06 24.84
CA PRO A 169 -2.93 9.72 24.33
C PRO A 169 -3.79 9.74 23.04
N PRO A 170 -3.73 8.66 22.23
CA PRO A 170 -4.56 8.54 21.03
C PRO A 170 -6.05 8.65 21.37
N PRO A 171 -6.88 9.21 20.46
CA PRO A 171 -8.32 9.31 20.70
C PRO A 171 -8.94 7.92 20.85
N ALA A 172 -9.97 7.82 21.71
CA ALA A 172 -10.69 6.57 21.89
C ALA A 172 -11.29 6.06 20.54
N PRO A 173 -11.28 4.74 20.29
CA PRO A 173 -11.92 4.16 19.12
C PRO A 173 -13.40 4.54 19.03
N THR A 174 -13.88 4.80 17.81
CA THR A 174 -15.30 5.12 17.53
C THR A 174 -16.10 3.92 17.03
N GLY A 175 -15.49 2.74 17.04
CA GLY A 175 -16.07 1.48 16.61
C GLY A 175 -15.03 0.57 15.97
N LEU A 176 -15.48 -0.44 15.23
CA LEU A 176 -14.61 -1.34 14.46
C LEU A 176 -14.75 -1.07 12.97
N ASP A 177 -13.64 -1.12 12.26
CA ASP A 177 -13.58 -1.27 10.82
C ASP A 177 -13.27 -2.71 10.44
N ASP A 178 -13.90 -3.10 9.34
CA ASP A 178 -13.86 -4.44 8.81
C ASP A 178 -13.22 -4.35 7.42
N TRP A 179 -12.08 -5.02 7.26
CA TRP A 179 -11.21 -4.89 6.11
C TRP A 179 -10.96 -6.22 5.42
N TYR A 180 -10.97 -6.19 4.09
CA TYR A 180 -10.49 -7.26 3.24
C TYR A 180 -9.19 -6.85 2.58
N LEU A 181 -8.17 -7.69 2.70
CA LEU A 181 -6.99 -7.62 1.85
C LEU A 181 -7.37 -8.20 0.50
N VAL A 182 -7.35 -7.38 -0.53
CA VAL A 182 -7.76 -7.76 -1.87
C VAL A 182 -6.58 -7.74 -2.83
N ARG A 183 -6.59 -8.65 -3.80
CA ARG A 183 -5.72 -8.63 -4.99
C ARG A 183 -6.54 -8.22 -6.19
N THR A 184 -6.18 -7.10 -6.79
CA THR A 184 -6.88 -6.53 -7.95
C THR A 184 -6.44 -7.24 -9.23
N SER A 185 -7.25 -7.10 -10.29
CA SER A 185 -6.95 -7.68 -11.61
C SER A 185 -5.64 -7.16 -12.23
N ASN A 186 -5.22 -5.94 -11.90
CA ASN A 186 -3.94 -5.37 -12.31
C ASN A 186 -2.76 -5.73 -11.38
N GLY A 187 -2.95 -6.70 -10.47
CA GLY A 187 -1.91 -7.25 -9.62
C GLY A 187 -1.53 -6.43 -8.40
N ARG A 188 -2.27 -5.36 -8.06
CA ARG A 188 -2.07 -4.62 -6.80
C ARG A 188 -2.71 -5.37 -5.65
N VAL A 189 -2.09 -5.28 -4.47
CA VAL A 189 -2.61 -5.86 -3.24
C VAL A 189 -2.76 -4.78 -2.19
N GLY A 190 -3.92 -4.69 -1.54
CA GLY A 190 -4.18 -3.73 -0.47
C GLY A 190 -5.53 -3.93 0.22
N TRP A 191 -5.82 -3.10 1.21
CA TRP A 191 -6.97 -3.24 2.10
C TRP A 191 -8.15 -2.38 1.65
N ALA A 192 -9.31 -3.01 1.49
CA ALA A 192 -10.57 -2.37 1.15
C ALA A 192 -11.60 -2.64 2.25
N LEU A 193 -12.50 -1.69 2.50
CA LEU A 193 -13.58 -1.87 3.48
C LEU A 193 -14.58 -2.90 2.99
N THR A 194 -14.94 -3.86 3.85
CA THR A 194 -15.87 -4.94 3.48
C THR A 194 -17.25 -4.43 3.07
N THR A 195 -17.67 -3.29 3.59
CA THR A 195 -18.96 -2.64 3.27
C THR A 195 -19.05 -2.16 1.83
N GLY A 196 -17.91 -1.94 1.15
CA GLY A 196 -17.87 -1.55 -0.26
C GLY A 196 -17.79 -2.73 -1.22
N LEU A 197 -17.76 -3.97 -0.71
CA LEU A 197 -17.56 -5.18 -1.49
C LEU A 197 -18.75 -6.13 -1.36
N TYR A 198 -19.10 -6.77 -2.47
CA TYR A 198 -20.09 -7.85 -2.52
C TYR A 198 -19.51 -9.09 -3.20
N SER A 199 -19.97 -10.28 -2.79
CA SER A 199 -19.48 -11.55 -3.35
C SER A 199 -19.96 -11.71 -4.79
N ALA A 200 -19.07 -12.16 -5.67
CA ALA A 200 -19.37 -12.48 -7.08
C ALA A 200 -20.04 -13.86 -7.24
N VAL A 201 -20.64 -14.40 -6.18
CA VAL A 201 -21.44 -15.63 -6.24
C VAL A 201 -22.72 -15.34 -7.04
N PRO A 202 -23.10 -16.20 -8.00
CA PRO A 202 -24.34 -16.02 -8.77
C PRO A 202 -25.58 -15.89 -7.88
N ASP A 203 -26.52 -15.03 -8.27
CA ASP A 203 -27.74 -14.77 -7.49
C ASP A 203 -28.59 -16.02 -7.25
N GLU A 204 -28.58 -16.97 -8.20
CA GLU A 204 -29.26 -18.28 -8.06
C GLU A 204 -28.78 -19.10 -6.87
N VAL A 205 -27.54 -18.90 -6.41
CA VAL A 205 -27.02 -19.53 -5.20
C VAL A 205 -27.08 -18.55 -4.04
N LYS A 206 -26.73 -17.28 -4.26
CA LYS A 206 -26.67 -16.24 -3.21
C LYS A 206 -27.98 -16.10 -2.41
N GLN A 207 -29.14 -16.43 -2.99
CA GLN A 207 -30.42 -16.48 -2.27
C GLN A 207 -30.40 -17.38 -1.02
N TYR A 208 -29.59 -18.45 -1.01
CA TYR A 208 -29.46 -19.37 0.13
C TYR A 208 -28.58 -18.84 1.26
N ALA A 209 -28.03 -17.62 1.14
CA ALA A 209 -27.27 -17.00 2.22
C ALA A 209 -28.16 -16.56 3.41
N GLU A 210 -29.49 -16.55 3.28
CA GLU A 210 -30.43 -16.28 4.39
C GLU A 210 -30.14 -14.95 5.13
N ARG A 211 -29.75 -13.89 4.38
CA ARG A 211 -29.32 -12.57 4.91
C ARG A 211 -28.02 -12.59 5.72
N LYS A 212 -27.32 -13.72 5.80
CA LYS A 212 -25.97 -13.83 6.37
C LYS A 212 -24.95 -13.34 5.36
N ARG A 213 -23.79 -12.91 5.84
CA ARG A 213 -22.71 -12.43 4.97
C ARG A 213 -21.81 -13.60 4.57
N ILE A 214 -21.62 -13.80 3.27
CA ILE A 214 -20.64 -14.73 2.71
C ILE A 214 -19.24 -14.14 2.94
N THR A 215 -18.39 -14.85 3.67
CA THR A 215 -17.03 -14.42 4.03
C THR A 215 -15.95 -15.06 3.17
N SER A 216 -16.18 -16.26 2.63
CA SER A 216 -15.35 -16.86 1.57
C SER A 216 -16.17 -17.85 0.74
N PHE A 217 -15.75 -18.13 -0.50
CA PHE A 217 -16.41 -19.10 -1.36
C PHE A 217 -15.51 -19.66 -2.48
N PHE A 218 -15.79 -20.88 -2.91
CA PHE A 218 -15.00 -21.66 -3.86
C PHE A 218 -15.91 -22.44 -4.81
N ALA A 219 -15.57 -22.42 -6.10
CA ALA A 219 -16.12 -23.35 -7.08
C ALA A 219 -15.37 -24.68 -6.97
N LEU A 220 -16.08 -25.76 -6.63
CA LEU A 220 -15.47 -27.07 -6.42
C LEU A 220 -15.49 -27.94 -7.68
N ASP A 221 -16.62 -27.95 -8.38
CA ASP A 221 -16.85 -28.78 -9.57
C ASP A 221 -18.01 -28.18 -10.40
N ALA A 222 -18.23 -28.68 -11.61
CA ALA A 222 -19.34 -28.31 -12.48
C ALA A 222 -20.18 -29.54 -12.85
N VAL A 223 -21.51 -29.43 -12.68
CA VAL A 223 -22.48 -30.45 -13.00
C VAL A 223 -23.12 -30.14 -14.35
N ASP A 224 -22.89 -30.99 -15.35
CA ASP A 224 -23.59 -30.92 -16.63
C ASP A 224 -25.03 -31.44 -16.50
N ASP A 225 -25.98 -30.60 -16.90
CA ASP A 225 -27.39 -30.91 -16.96
C ASP A 225 -27.95 -30.40 -18.29
N ARG A 226 -28.31 -31.30 -19.20
CA ARG A 226 -28.83 -30.98 -20.54
C ARG A 226 -30.07 -30.08 -20.56
N ARG A 227 -30.73 -29.88 -19.41
CA ARG A 227 -31.87 -28.97 -19.24
C ARG A 227 -31.46 -27.53 -18.94
N GLN A 228 -30.20 -27.32 -18.55
CA GLN A 228 -29.62 -26.02 -18.26
C GLN A 228 -28.76 -25.56 -19.45
N PRO A 229 -28.73 -24.26 -19.76
CA PRO A 229 -27.92 -23.73 -20.85
C PRO A 229 -26.42 -23.78 -20.54
N GLU A 230 -26.06 -23.75 -19.26
CA GLU A 230 -24.69 -23.77 -18.76
C GLU A 230 -24.53 -24.81 -17.64
N PRO A 231 -23.34 -25.44 -17.49
CA PRO A 231 -23.05 -26.31 -16.37
C PRO A 231 -23.26 -25.59 -15.02
N LYS A 232 -23.78 -26.32 -14.04
CA LYS A 232 -24.07 -25.78 -12.71
C LYS A 232 -22.93 -26.04 -11.74
N THR A 233 -22.34 -24.99 -11.21
CA THR A 233 -21.19 -25.08 -10.31
C THR A 233 -21.59 -25.57 -8.92
N THR A 234 -20.88 -26.55 -8.37
CA THR A 234 -20.93 -26.89 -6.95
C THR A 234 -20.14 -25.85 -6.16
N TRP A 235 -20.79 -25.20 -5.21
CA TRP A 235 -20.19 -24.13 -4.41
C TRP A 235 -19.92 -24.58 -2.99
N LEU A 236 -18.75 -24.26 -2.46
CA LEU A 236 -18.47 -24.24 -1.03
C LEU A 236 -18.41 -22.78 -0.59
N TRP A 237 -19.10 -22.41 0.48
CA TRP A 237 -18.89 -21.10 1.09
C TRP A 237 -18.87 -21.13 2.61
N THR A 238 -18.32 -20.09 3.18
CA THR A 238 -18.38 -19.79 4.61
C THR A 238 -19.18 -18.51 4.83
N GLN A 239 -19.86 -18.42 5.97
CA GLN A 239 -20.72 -17.28 6.28
C GLN A 239 -20.70 -16.92 7.75
N ILE A 240 -21.07 -15.67 8.02
CA ILE A 240 -21.16 -15.13 9.36
C ILE A 240 -22.53 -14.48 9.59
N ASP A 241 -23.08 -14.71 10.78
CA ASP A 241 -24.45 -14.25 11.11
C ASP A 241 -24.53 -12.73 11.28
N ARG A 242 -23.43 -12.12 11.73
CA ARG A 242 -23.31 -10.68 11.96
C ARG A 242 -21.95 -10.20 11.47
N PRO A 243 -21.84 -8.99 10.91
CA PRO A 243 -20.55 -8.42 10.57
C PRO A 243 -19.70 -8.15 11.83
N LYS A 244 -18.41 -7.87 11.65
CA LYS A 244 -17.50 -7.43 12.72
C LYS A 244 -17.36 -8.42 13.90
N GLN A 245 -17.29 -9.72 13.61
CA GLN A 245 -16.93 -10.73 14.61
C GLN A 245 -15.45 -11.09 14.50
N GLN A 246 -14.84 -11.48 15.62
CA GLN A 246 -13.42 -11.85 15.67
C GLN A 246 -13.11 -13.18 14.99
N HIS A 247 -14.09 -14.08 14.88
CA HIS A 247 -13.97 -15.33 14.16
C HIS A 247 -14.35 -15.16 12.67
N ASP A 248 -13.73 -15.96 11.80
CA ASP A 248 -13.86 -15.79 10.34
C ASP A 248 -15.21 -16.27 9.78
N PHE A 249 -15.84 -17.26 10.41
CA PHE A 249 -17.16 -17.80 9.99
C PHE A 249 -17.90 -18.52 11.13
N SER A 250 -19.23 -18.47 11.09
CA SER A 250 -20.11 -19.26 11.97
C SER A 250 -20.55 -20.57 11.33
N LEU A 251 -20.57 -20.65 9.99
CA LEU A 251 -21.13 -21.79 9.27
C LEU A 251 -20.44 -21.97 7.92
N ILE A 252 -20.23 -23.24 7.56
CA ILE A 252 -19.77 -23.68 6.24
C ILE A 252 -20.93 -24.41 5.56
N ARG A 253 -21.17 -24.14 4.27
CA ARG A 253 -22.18 -24.84 3.46
C ARG A 253 -21.61 -25.25 2.12
N VAL A 254 -22.09 -26.38 1.60
CA VAL A 254 -21.84 -26.85 0.24
C VAL A 254 -23.18 -26.87 -0.48
N PHE A 255 -23.24 -26.27 -1.67
CA PHE A 255 -24.42 -26.23 -2.53
C PHE A 255 -24.16 -27.08 -3.76
N MET A 256 -24.94 -28.13 -3.90
CA MET A 256 -24.84 -29.06 -5.03
C MET A 256 -26.07 -28.93 -5.91
N TRP A 257 -25.86 -28.91 -7.24
CA TRP A 257 -26.99 -28.92 -8.17
C TRP A 257 -27.65 -30.29 -8.23
N SER A 258 -28.95 -30.36 -7.91
CA SER A 258 -29.74 -31.58 -8.06
C SER A 258 -30.44 -31.63 -9.41
N ARG A 259 -29.97 -32.49 -10.33
CA ARG A 259 -30.62 -32.73 -11.63
C ARG A 259 -32.08 -33.21 -11.51
N ARG A 260 -32.43 -33.89 -10.42
CA ARG A 260 -33.81 -34.34 -10.17
C ARG A 260 -34.71 -33.19 -9.73
N ARG A 261 -34.24 -32.36 -8.78
CA ARG A 261 -35.02 -31.25 -8.21
C ARG A 261 -34.95 -29.97 -9.05
N GLN A 262 -34.01 -29.88 -9.98
CA GLN A 262 -33.71 -28.67 -10.77
C GLN A 262 -33.45 -27.47 -9.86
N ALA A 263 -32.73 -27.70 -8.75
CA ALA A 263 -32.40 -26.69 -7.75
C ALA A 263 -31.13 -27.08 -7.00
N TYR A 264 -30.49 -26.09 -6.35
CA TYR A 264 -29.42 -26.35 -5.40
C TYR A 264 -29.97 -26.95 -4.10
N THR A 265 -29.19 -27.85 -3.52
CA THR A 265 -29.44 -28.51 -2.23
C THR A 265 -28.25 -28.38 -1.31
#